data_AF-A0A7S9CC25-F1
#
_entry.id   AF-A0A7S9CC25-F1
#
_cell.length_a   1.000
_cell.length_b   1.000
_cell.length_c   1.000
_cell.angle_alpha   90.00
_cell.angle_beta   90.00
_cell.angle_gamma   90.00
#
_symmetry.space_group_name_H-M   'P 1'
#
loop_
_entity.id
_entity.type
_entity.pdbx_description
1 polymer ?
#
loop_
_entity_poly.entity_id
_entity_poly.type
_entity_poly.pdbx_seq_one_letter_code
_entity_poly.pdbx_strand_id
1 'polypeptide(L)'
;MSWLFHLAWLGLLGFLVGSFDLLPAQVGDPGKTVARESYLALMLGLAVLVPWLCTHGGLLIARRWPRHFNMPHKDYWLAEPRRAASLAWMRGFLFALGLPMLLLLASVHYEALSTAQPSWPQPGAWLWGLHGLLVLALCLLPLAAFRRFPAPPRPVETKSRRPRQVRR
;
A
#
# COMPACT_ATOMS: atom_id res chain seq x y z
N MET A 1 0.13 15.17 6.84
CA MET A 1 0.31 13.69 6.77
C MET A 1 1.38 13.25 5.78
N SER A 2 1.57 13.90 4.62
CA SER A 2 2.61 13.47 3.66
C SER A 2 4.01 13.48 4.27
N TRP A 3 4.41 14.51 5.02
CA TRP A 3 5.77 14.61 5.57
C TRP A 3 6.13 13.45 6.52
N LEU A 4 5.21 13.04 7.41
CA LEU A 4 5.42 11.91 8.31
C LEU A 4 5.74 10.62 7.55
N PHE A 5 5.02 10.36 6.45
CA PHE A 5 5.28 9.21 5.61
C PHE A 5 6.69 9.25 5.00
N HIS A 6 7.12 10.40 4.48
CA HIS A 6 8.45 10.51 3.87
C HIS A 6 9.55 10.38 4.92
N LEU A 7 9.36 10.92 6.14
CA LEU A 7 10.30 10.70 7.23
C LEU A 7 10.37 9.24 7.65
N ALA A 8 9.23 8.56 7.79
CA ALA A 8 9.20 7.13 8.10
C ALA A 8 9.86 6.31 6.97
N TRP A 9 9.66 6.69 5.71
CA TRP A 9 10.26 6.03 4.56
C TRP A 9 11.78 6.21 4.54
N LEU A 10 12.28 7.45 4.69
CA LEU A 10 13.72 7.72 4.80
C LEU A 10 14.33 7.03 6.01
N GLY A 11 13.61 7.00 7.14
CA GLY A 11 13.99 6.27 8.34
C GLY A 11 14.15 4.77 8.08
N LEU A 12 13.21 4.14 7.37
CA LEU A 12 13.32 2.73 6.96
C LEU A 12 14.53 2.51 6.05
N LEU A 13 14.75 3.36 5.06
CA LEU A 13 15.90 3.22 4.15
C LEU A 13 17.22 3.36 4.92
N GLY A 14 17.33 4.35 5.81
CA GLY A 14 18.49 4.52 6.67
C GLY A 14 18.69 3.33 7.61
N PHE A 15 17.61 2.78 8.17
CA PHE A 15 17.64 1.59 9.02
C PHE A 15 18.16 0.36 8.26
N LEU A 16 17.68 0.13 7.03
CA LEU A 16 18.12 -1.00 6.20
C LEU A 16 19.59 -0.89 5.77
N VAL A 17 20.05 0.32 5.43
CA VAL A 17 21.46 0.52 5.01
C VAL A 17 22.39 0.49 6.22
N GLY A 18 22.00 1.15 7.32
CA GLY A 18 22.81 1.22 8.53
C GLY A 18 22.93 -0.09 9.30
N SER A 19 22.12 -1.09 8.97
CA SER A 19 22.16 -2.42 9.61
C SER A 19 23.03 -3.43 8.87
N PHE A 20 23.70 -3.04 7.78
CA PHE A 20 24.49 -3.96 6.94
C PHE A 20 25.49 -4.78 7.75
N ASP A 21 26.33 -4.12 8.55
CA ASP A 21 27.38 -4.79 9.35
C ASP A 21 26.83 -5.53 10.57
N LEU A 22 25.56 -5.29 10.93
CA LEU A 22 24.89 -5.97 12.03
C LEU A 22 24.27 -7.30 11.59
N LEU A 23 24.14 -7.54 10.28
CA LEU A 23 23.66 -8.80 9.75
C LEU A 23 24.81 -9.80 9.54
N PRO A 24 24.61 -11.07 9.92
CA PRO A 24 25.53 -12.14 9.57
C PRO A 24 25.57 -12.36 8.05
N ALA A 25 26.57 -13.09 7.57
CA ALA A 25 26.71 -13.39 6.13
C ALA A 25 25.49 -14.14 5.54
N GLN A 26 24.75 -14.88 6.37
CA GLN A 26 23.55 -15.62 6.01
C GLN A 26 22.40 -15.23 6.92
N VAL A 27 21.25 -14.85 6.34
CA VAL A 27 20.06 -14.38 7.05
C VAL A 27 18.90 -15.35 6.82
N GLY A 28 18.16 -15.69 7.87
CA GLY A 28 16.95 -16.54 7.81
C GLY A 28 17.03 -17.76 8.71
N ASP A 29 16.01 -18.62 8.60
CA ASP A 29 15.89 -19.84 9.41
C ASP A 29 16.84 -20.95 8.91
N PRO A 30 17.21 -21.92 9.78
CA PRO A 30 17.95 -23.12 9.37
C PRO A 30 17.30 -23.80 8.15
N GLY A 31 18.07 -24.00 7.08
CA GLY A 31 17.60 -24.60 5.83
C GLY A 31 16.89 -23.64 4.85
N LYS A 32 16.67 -22.38 5.23
CA LYS A 32 16.05 -21.34 4.39
C LYS A 32 16.83 -20.02 4.47
N THR A 33 18.15 -20.10 4.55
CA THR A 33 19.02 -18.93 4.62
C THR A 33 19.28 -18.34 3.24
N VAL A 34 19.50 -17.04 3.21
CA VAL A 34 19.92 -16.29 2.03
C VAL A 34 21.14 -15.44 2.36
N ALA A 35 21.99 -15.19 1.36
CA ALA A 35 23.13 -14.28 1.52
C ALA A 35 22.64 -12.90 1.96
N ARG A 36 23.38 -12.26 2.88
CA ARG A 36 23.07 -10.93 3.42
C ARG A 36 22.81 -9.90 2.33
N GLU A 37 23.64 -9.90 1.30
CA GLU A 37 23.56 -8.96 0.18
C GLU A 37 22.24 -9.16 -0.59
N SER A 38 21.85 -10.41 -0.82
CA SER A 38 20.57 -10.75 -1.47
C SER A 38 19.37 -10.37 -0.61
N TYR A 39 19.45 -10.63 0.70
CA TYR A 39 18.40 -10.24 1.66
C TYR A 39 18.21 -8.72 1.68
N LEU A 40 19.28 -7.96 1.82
CA LEU A 40 19.21 -6.50 1.85
C LEU A 40 18.79 -5.91 0.52
N ALA A 41 19.28 -6.44 -0.61
CA ALA A 41 18.85 -6.01 -1.93
C ALA A 41 17.33 -6.21 -2.11
N LEU A 42 16.79 -7.35 -1.65
CA LEU A 42 15.35 -7.62 -1.67
C LEU A 42 14.60 -6.64 -0.77
N MET A 43 15.04 -6.47 0.48
CA MET A 43 14.38 -5.57 1.44
C MET A 43 14.41 -4.11 0.98
N LEU A 44 15.53 -3.63 0.43
CA LEU A 44 15.65 -2.29 -0.16
C LEU A 44 14.78 -2.15 -1.40
N GLY A 45 14.76 -3.17 -2.27
CA GLY A 45 13.89 -3.20 -3.44
C GLY A 45 12.42 -3.05 -3.05
N LEU A 46 11.96 -3.79 -2.05
CA LEU A 46 10.60 -3.68 -1.50
C LEU A 46 10.37 -2.33 -0.82
N ALA A 47 11.33 -1.86 -0.01
CA ALA A 47 11.25 -0.58 0.69
C ALA A 47 11.27 0.63 -0.24
N VAL A 48 11.76 0.51 -1.48
CA VAL A 48 11.62 1.56 -2.50
C VAL A 48 10.32 1.39 -3.28
N LEU A 49 10.10 0.20 -3.82
CA LEU A 49 8.99 -0.08 -4.74
C LEU A 49 7.63 0.10 -4.07
N VAL A 50 7.45 -0.46 -2.88
CA VAL A 50 6.14 -0.51 -2.23
C VAL A 50 5.70 0.88 -1.76
N PRO A 51 6.51 1.67 -1.02
CA PRO A 51 6.16 3.04 -0.66
C PRO A 51 5.95 3.95 -1.87
N TRP A 52 6.72 3.76 -2.94
CA TRP A 52 6.52 4.48 -4.19
C TRP A 52 5.16 4.15 -4.83
N LEU A 53 4.77 2.87 -4.89
CA LEU A 53 3.44 2.45 -5.36
C LEU A 53 2.32 2.99 -4.46
N CYS A 54 2.51 3.00 -3.14
CA CYS A 54 1.59 3.59 -2.16
C CYS A 54 1.60 5.12 -2.14
N THR A 55 2.28 5.79 -3.05
CA THR A 55 2.27 7.27 -3.13
C THR A 55 2.17 7.73 -4.57
N HIS A 56 3.32 7.94 -5.22
CA HIS A 56 3.43 8.54 -6.53
C HIS A 56 3.03 7.55 -7.63
N GLY A 57 3.50 6.31 -7.53
CA GLY A 57 3.25 5.25 -8.52
C GLY A 57 1.77 4.93 -8.67
N GLY A 58 1.06 4.69 -7.56
CA GLY A 58 -0.37 4.38 -7.58
C GLY A 58 -1.21 5.50 -8.19
N LEU A 59 -0.91 6.76 -7.85
CA LEU A 59 -1.60 7.92 -8.43
C LEU A 59 -1.27 8.10 -9.92
N LEU A 60 -0.02 7.90 -10.32
CA LEU A 60 0.39 7.96 -11.71
C LEU A 60 -0.34 6.89 -12.54
N ILE A 61 -0.38 5.65 -12.05
CA ILE A 61 -1.08 4.53 -12.69
C ILE A 61 -2.56 4.84 -12.81
N ALA A 62 -3.22 5.28 -11.73
CA ALA A 62 -4.63 5.61 -11.79
C ALA A 62 -4.95 6.77 -12.75
N ARG A 63 -4.03 7.74 -12.90
CA ARG A 63 -4.19 8.87 -13.82
C ARG A 63 -3.97 8.48 -15.28
N ARG A 64 -2.91 7.72 -15.57
CA ARG A 64 -2.44 7.46 -16.94
C ARG A 64 -3.01 6.16 -17.52
N TRP A 65 -3.20 5.16 -16.68
CA TRP A 65 -3.67 3.83 -17.06
C TRP A 65 -4.76 3.32 -16.11
N PRO A 66 -5.94 3.98 -16.08
CA PRO A 66 -7.04 3.60 -15.18
C PRO A 66 -7.47 2.14 -15.36
N ARG A 67 -7.25 1.54 -16.54
CA ARG A 67 -7.51 0.11 -16.78
C ARG A 67 -6.69 -0.83 -15.89
N HIS A 68 -5.48 -0.45 -15.50
CA HIS A 68 -4.60 -1.25 -14.63
C HIS A 68 -4.80 -0.97 -13.14
N PHE A 69 -5.63 0.00 -12.79
CA PHE A 69 -5.95 0.29 -11.40
C PHE A 69 -7.19 -0.51 -10.97
N ASN A 70 -7.06 -1.28 -9.88
CA ASN A 70 -8.16 -2.07 -9.34
C ASN A 70 -9.06 -1.19 -8.46
N MET A 71 -10.13 -0.67 -9.04
CA MET A 71 -11.10 0.20 -8.37
C MET A 71 -12.51 -0.13 -8.85
N PRO A 72 -13.50 -0.25 -7.94
CA PRO A 72 -14.88 -0.52 -8.32
C PRO A 72 -15.42 0.64 -9.14
N HIS A 73 -16.17 0.32 -10.19
CA HIS A 73 -16.85 1.31 -11.03
C HIS A 73 -15.92 2.46 -11.47
N LYS A 74 -14.65 2.14 -11.75
CA LYS A 74 -13.61 3.12 -12.08
C LYS A 74 -13.99 4.03 -13.23
N ASP A 75 -14.71 3.52 -14.24
CA ASP A 75 -15.16 4.32 -15.37
C ASP A 75 -16.11 5.45 -14.94
N TYR A 76 -16.90 5.24 -13.88
CA TYR A 76 -17.78 6.26 -13.32
C TYR A 76 -17.07 7.23 -12.36
N TRP A 77 -16.18 6.71 -11.52
CA TRP A 77 -15.50 7.50 -10.48
C TRP A 77 -14.28 8.27 -11.00
N LEU A 78 -13.65 7.80 -12.07
CA LEU A 78 -12.53 8.47 -12.74
C LEU A 78 -12.97 9.24 -13.99
N ALA A 79 -14.26 9.24 -14.34
CA ALA A 79 -14.81 10.16 -15.33
C ALA A 79 -14.84 11.61 -14.80
N GLU A 80 -14.77 12.56 -15.74
CA GLU A 80 -15.14 13.95 -15.49
C GLU A 80 -16.63 14.00 -15.09
N PRO A 81 -17.06 14.72 -14.05
CA PRO A 81 -16.40 15.75 -13.22
C PRO A 81 -15.82 15.25 -11.88
N ARG A 82 -15.88 13.94 -11.61
CA ARG A 82 -15.54 13.37 -10.28
C ARG A 82 -14.06 13.04 -10.13
N ARG A 83 -13.34 12.94 -11.24
CA ARG A 83 -11.94 12.51 -11.32
C ARG A 83 -11.03 13.21 -10.31
N ALA A 84 -11.08 14.54 -10.23
CA ALA A 84 -10.22 15.31 -9.34
C ALA A 84 -10.46 14.95 -7.86
N ALA A 85 -11.72 14.87 -7.44
CA ALA A 85 -12.10 14.51 -6.07
C ALA A 85 -11.72 13.06 -5.73
N SER A 86 -11.97 12.11 -6.66
CA SER A 86 -11.59 10.70 -6.50
C SER A 86 -10.07 10.54 -6.34
N LEU A 87 -9.28 11.21 -7.17
CA LEU A 87 -7.82 11.17 -7.08
C LEU A 87 -7.28 11.84 -5.81
N ALA A 88 -7.89 12.93 -5.35
CA ALA A 88 -7.51 13.60 -4.11
C ALA A 88 -7.76 12.72 -2.88
N TRP A 89 -8.91 12.05 -2.82
CA TRP A 89 -9.21 11.08 -1.76
C TRP A 89 -8.23 9.90 -1.81
N MET A 90 -7.99 9.37 -3.01
CA MET A 90 -7.10 8.22 -3.20
C MET A 90 -5.67 8.52 -2.80
N ARG A 91 -5.19 9.76 -2.99
CA ARG A 91 -3.90 10.19 -2.45
C ARG A 91 -3.82 9.99 -0.94
N GLY A 92 -4.81 10.48 -0.20
CA GLY A 92 -4.86 10.31 1.26
C GLY A 92 -4.92 8.84 1.67
N PHE A 93 -5.73 8.05 0.97
CA PHE A 93 -5.83 6.60 1.20
C PHE A 93 -4.51 5.87 0.97
N LEU A 94 -3.81 6.16 -0.14
CA LEU A 94 -2.55 5.51 -0.49
C LEU A 94 -1.46 5.81 0.56
N PHE A 95 -1.38 7.04 1.08
CA PHE A 95 -0.49 7.35 2.21
C PHE A 95 -0.85 6.56 3.47
N ALA A 96 -2.16 6.46 3.79
CA ALA A 96 -2.61 5.68 4.94
C ALA A 96 -2.34 4.18 4.79
N LEU A 97 -2.37 3.64 3.57
CA LEU A 97 -2.01 2.26 3.25
C LEU A 97 -0.49 2.03 3.31
N GLY A 98 0.30 3.00 2.87
CA GLY A 98 1.76 2.88 2.85
C GLY A 98 2.40 2.87 4.24
N LEU A 99 1.82 3.57 5.22
CA LEU A 99 2.34 3.59 6.60
C LEU A 99 2.41 2.21 7.27
N PRO A 100 1.33 1.41 7.36
CA PRO A 100 1.41 0.07 7.96
C PRO A 100 2.34 -0.84 7.16
N MET A 101 2.47 -0.63 5.85
CA MET A 101 3.40 -1.39 5.02
C MET A 101 4.87 -1.08 5.34
N LEU A 102 5.21 0.21 5.54
CA LEU A 102 6.54 0.62 6.00
C LEU A 102 6.86 0.05 7.38
N LEU A 103 5.90 0.11 8.30
CA LEU A 103 6.06 -0.44 9.65
C LEU A 103 6.24 -1.96 9.62
N LEU A 104 5.51 -2.66 8.76
CA LEU A 104 5.64 -4.11 8.60
C LEU A 104 7.02 -4.49 8.03
N LEU A 105 7.50 -3.77 7.01
CA LEU A 105 8.85 -3.98 6.48
C LEU A 105 9.93 -3.70 7.54
N ALA A 106 9.77 -2.62 8.31
CA ALA A 106 10.69 -2.29 9.40
C ALA A 106 10.68 -3.37 10.50
N SER A 107 9.51 -3.86 10.90
CA SER A 107 9.39 -4.86 11.97
C SER A 107 9.94 -6.22 11.55
N VAL A 108 9.69 -6.65 10.30
CA VAL A 108 10.29 -7.87 9.74
C VAL A 108 11.81 -7.76 9.67
N HIS A 109 12.34 -6.59 9.30
CA HIS A 109 13.78 -6.38 9.30
C HIS A 109 14.38 -6.38 10.70
N TYR A 110 13.70 -5.73 11.65
CA TYR A 110 14.08 -5.72 13.06
C TYR A 110 14.10 -7.12 13.67
N GLU A 111 13.13 -7.97 13.32
CA GLU A 111 13.10 -9.37 13.75
C GLU A 111 14.30 -10.15 13.21
N ALA A 112 14.64 -9.98 11.93
CA ALA A 112 15.83 -10.59 11.34
C ALA A 112 17.12 -10.17 12.05
N LEU A 113 17.26 -8.88 12.38
CA LEU A 113 18.38 -8.36 13.17
C LEU A 113 18.43 -8.90 14.59
N SER A 114 17.29 -8.96 15.28
CA SER A 114 17.22 -9.43 16.66
C SER A 114 17.61 -10.91 16.77
N THR A 115 17.15 -11.73 15.81
CA THR A 115 17.53 -13.15 15.72
C THR A 115 19.02 -13.32 15.42
N ALA A 116 19.60 -12.43 14.61
CA ALA A 116 21.02 -12.41 14.30
C ALA A 116 21.91 -11.97 15.46
N GLN A 117 21.36 -11.30 16.48
CA GLN A 117 22.09 -10.71 17.59
C GLN A 117 21.58 -11.26 18.94
N PRO A 118 22.09 -12.43 19.40
CA PRO A 118 21.61 -13.07 20.63
C PRO A 118 21.76 -12.20 21.89
N SER A 119 22.70 -11.25 21.86
CA SER A 119 22.94 -10.30 22.96
C SER A 119 21.88 -9.19 23.05
N TRP A 120 21.06 -9.00 22.01
CA TRP A 120 20.01 -8.00 22.00
C TRP A 120 18.74 -8.50 22.70
N PRO A 121 17.91 -7.58 23.23
CA PRO A 121 16.59 -7.92 23.73
C PRO A 121 15.75 -8.60 22.63
N GLN A 122 15.40 -9.86 22.86
CA GLN A 122 14.61 -10.62 21.90
C GLN A 122 13.16 -10.11 21.87
N PRO A 123 12.55 -9.96 20.68
CA PRO A 123 11.17 -9.52 20.57
C PRO A 123 10.24 -10.55 21.22
N GLY A 124 9.43 -10.10 22.17
CA GLY A 124 8.41 -10.94 22.80
C GLY A 124 7.17 -11.12 21.92
N ALA A 125 6.13 -11.76 22.49
CA ALA A 125 4.85 -11.99 21.82
C ALA A 125 4.15 -10.71 21.31
N TRP A 126 4.51 -9.54 21.85
CA TRP A 126 3.97 -8.25 21.40
C TRP A 126 4.28 -7.96 19.93
N LEU A 127 5.44 -8.41 19.41
CA LEU A 127 5.82 -8.17 18.01
C LEU A 127 4.90 -8.94 17.05
N TRP A 128 4.54 -10.17 17.41
CA TRP A 128 3.54 -10.95 16.67
C TRP A 128 2.15 -10.29 16.70
N GLY A 129 1.76 -9.73 17.85
CA GLY A 129 0.55 -8.91 17.96
C GLY A 129 0.58 -7.69 17.04
N LEU A 130 1.74 -7.01 16.95
CA LEU A 130 1.94 -5.89 16.03
C LEU A 130 1.84 -6.33 14.57
N HIS A 131 2.48 -7.43 14.18
CA HIS A 131 2.35 -8.00 12.83
C HIS A 131 0.89 -8.31 12.48
N GLY A 132 0.16 -8.96 13.41
CA GLY A 132 -1.26 -9.23 13.24
C GLY A 132 -2.08 -7.96 13.02
N LEU A 133 -1.83 -6.91 13.80
CA LEU A 133 -2.51 -5.61 13.66
C LEU A 133 -2.19 -4.93 12.33
N LEU A 134 -0.91 -4.94 11.91
CA LEU A 134 -0.48 -4.34 10.64
C LEU A 134 -1.10 -5.06 9.44
N VAL A 135 -1.09 -6.40 9.45
CA VAL A 135 -1.76 -7.23 8.42
C VAL A 135 -3.25 -6.96 8.41
N LEU A 136 -3.90 -6.89 9.58
CA LEU A 136 -5.32 -6.56 9.67
C LEU A 136 -5.60 -5.18 9.08
N ALA A 137 -4.79 -4.17 9.39
CA ALA A 137 -4.92 -2.83 8.80
C ALA A 137 -4.77 -2.87 7.28
N LEU A 138 -3.79 -3.62 6.75
CA LEU A 138 -3.58 -3.80 5.31
C LEU A 138 -4.75 -4.50 4.61
N CYS A 139 -5.51 -5.32 5.30
CA CYS A 139 -6.74 -5.93 4.78
C CYS A 139 -7.96 -4.99 4.90
N LEU A 140 -8.15 -4.35 6.06
CA LEU A 140 -9.31 -3.53 6.35
C LEU A 140 -9.31 -2.21 5.56
N LEU A 141 -8.14 -1.59 5.34
CA LEU A 141 -8.03 -0.33 4.62
C LEU A 141 -8.56 -0.44 3.16
N PRO A 142 -8.11 -1.41 2.33
CA PRO A 142 -8.70 -1.63 1.02
C PRO A 142 -10.19 -1.95 1.05
N LEU A 143 -10.67 -2.75 2.02
CA LEU A 143 -12.09 -3.03 2.17
C LEU A 143 -12.91 -1.76 2.48
N ALA A 144 -12.39 -0.90 3.37
CA ALA A 144 -12.99 0.40 3.66
C ALA A 144 -12.96 1.32 2.43
N ALA A 145 -11.88 1.28 1.65
CA ALA A 145 -11.77 2.02 0.39
C ALA A 145 -12.79 1.55 -0.64
N PHE A 146 -13.04 0.25 -0.75
CA PHE A 146 -14.05 -0.28 -1.66
C PHE A 146 -15.45 0.22 -1.31
N ARG A 147 -15.77 0.37 -0.03
CA ARG A 147 -17.05 0.95 0.42
C ARG A 147 -17.21 2.43 0.06
N ARG A 148 -16.11 3.16 -0.16
CA ARG A 148 -16.14 4.58 -0.55
C ARG A 148 -16.63 4.79 -1.99
N PHE A 149 -16.49 3.78 -2.84
CA PHE A 149 -16.83 3.84 -4.27
C PHE A 149 -18.02 2.92 -4.59
N PRO A 150 -19.24 3.27 -4.13
CA PRO A 150 -20.43 2.48 -4.39
C PRO A 150 -20.79 2.45 -5.89
N ALA A 151 -21.76 1.61 -6.23
CA ALA A 151 -22.31 1.53 -7.57
C ALA A 151 -22.85 2.90 -8.04
N PRO A 152 -22.66 3.24 -9.33
CA PRO A 152 -23.23 4.45 -9.90
C PRO A 152 -24.77 4.47 -9.75
N PRO A 153 -25.39 5.64 -9.57
CA PRO A 153 -26.83 5.75 -9.66
C PRO A 153 -27.30 5.24 -11.02
N ARG A 154 -28.42 4.50 -11.04
CA ARG A 154 -29.01 4.04 -12.31
C ARG A 154 -29.30 5.27 -13.18
N PRO A 155 -29.02 5.24 -14.49
CA PRO A 155 -29.45 6.29 -15.38
C PRO A 155 -30.94 6.54 -15.14
N VAL A 156 -31.31 7.78 -14.85
CA VAL A 156 -32.74 8.14 -14.85
C VAL A 156 -33.19 7.84 -16.26
N GLU A 157 -34.04 6.82 -16.44
CA GLU A 157 -34.72 6.62 -17.71
C GLU A 157 -35.51 7.90 -17.95
N THR A 158 -34.94 8.84 -18.71
CA THR A 158 -35.71 9.87 -19.36
C THR A 158 -36.74 9.12 -20.15
N LYS A 159 -37.97 9.05 -19.63
CA LYS A 159 -39.13 8.50 -20.33
C LYS A 159 -39.06 9.08 -21.72
N SER A 160 -38.60 8.27 -22.67
CA SER A 160 -38.58 8.64 -24.07
C SER A 160 -40.02 8.98 -24.35
N ARG A 161 -40.31 10.29 -24.46
CA ARG A 161 -41.61 10.74 -24.93
C ARG A 161 -41.70 10.15 -26.31
N ARG A 162 -42.36 8.98 -26.42
CA ARG A 162 -42.66 8.39 -27.72
C ARG A 162 -43.25 9.52 -28.54
N PRO A 163 -42.68 9.84 -29.71
CA PRO A 163 -43.24 10.89 -30.54
C PRO A 163 -44.70 10.54 -30.75
N ARG A 164 -45.58 11.46 -30.33
CA ARG A 164 -47.03 11.30 -30.46
C ARG A 164 -47.27 11.14 -31.95
N GLN A 165 -47.54 9.92 -32.41
CA GLN A 165 -47.85 9.68 -33.81
C GLN A 165 -49.10 10.50 -34.12
N VAL A 166 -48.92 11.57 -34.89
CA VAL A 166 -50.03 12.36 -35.43
C VAL A 166 -50.66 11.48 -36.50
N ARG A 167 -51.80 10.85 -36.19
CA ARG A 167 -52.65 10.24 -37.20
C ARG A 167 -53.10 11.37 -38.15
N ARG A 168 -52.75 11.24 -39.42
CA ARG A 168 -53.32 12.03 -40.52
C ARG A 168 -54.53 11.29 -41.07
#